data_AF-A0A3M1IK46-F1
#
_entry.id   AF-A0A3M1IK46-F1
#
_cell.length_a   1.000
_cell.length_b   1.000
_cell.length_c   1.000
_cell.angle_alpha   90.00
_cell.angle_beta   90.00
_cell.angle_gamma   90.00
#
_symmetry.space_group_name_H-M   'P 1'
#
loop_
_entity.id
_entity.type
_entity.pdbx_description
1 polymer ?
#
loop_
_entity_poly.entity_id
_entity_poly.type
_entity_poly.pdbx_seq_one_letter_code
_entity_poly.pdbx_strand_id
1 'polypeptide(L)'
;MWREFGPRRPRLSPERRQVVQALLPEVLRDLHRARGGMRRLVVAPFINDTTGYVTEFLRERLEQTGLFDVADRSLAEKVRWKLNLSPGPAEPLDQQLARARRRGADAVLCGEVIALESLDGQSLCRLRVTLAGVADEGVRFEKIYETKQTAIFGGAAGLGEELPGLNPTQRLLGWALAVLLLPILTVTFIRQVLMRESNWANFCALAIYTTVDGLLAALLVGASFASLTAGLVFLGLLGLALLYNVTVMTQVLRTMA
;
A
#
# COMPACT_ATOMS: atom_id res chain seq x y z
N MET A 1 -9.63 -18.85 -21.36
CA MET A 1 -8.38 -19.43 -21.90
C MET A 1 -7.26 -18.41 -22.13
N TRP A 2 -7.47 -17.27 -22.81
CA TRP A 2 -6.37 -16.33 -23.14
C TRP A 2 -5.65 -15.67 -21.94
N ARG A 3 -6.30 -15.58 -20.76
CA ARG A 3 -5.70 -15.02 -19.53
C ARG A 3 -4.55 -15.88 -18.95
N GLU A 4 -4.49 -17.16 -19.26
CA GLU A 4 -3.47 -18.07 -18.71
C GLU A 4 -2.20 -18.10 -19.55
N PHE A 5 -2.32 -17.93 -20.87
CA PHE A 5 -1.23 -18.11 -21.83
C PHE A 5 -0.71 -16.79 -22.46
N GLY A 6 -1.36 -15.66 -22.19
CA GLY A 6 -0.88 -14.35 -22.65
C GLY A 6 0.36 -13.86 -21.87
N PRO A 7 1.20 -13.02 -22.47
CA PRO A 7 2.32 -12.37 -21.78
C PRO A 7 1.80 -11.63 -20.54
N ARG A 8 2.41 -11.90 -19.38
CA ARG A 8 2.06 -11.24 -18.12
C ARG A 8 3.00 -10.07 -17.90
N ARG A 9 2.45 -8.88 -17.64
CA ARG A 9 3.27 -7.77 -17.14
C ARG A 9 3.95 -8.17 -15.84
N PRO A 10 5.22 -7.78 -15.65
CA PRO A 10 5.87 -7.91 -14.36
C PRO A 10 5.02 -7.16 -13.32
N ARG A 11 4.77 -7.81 -12.18
CA ARG A 11 4.07 -7.17 -11.07
C ARG A 11 5.09 -6.42 -10.23
N LEU A 12 4.81 -5.15 -9.94
CA LEU A 12 5.58 -4.41 -8.96
C LEU A 12 5.37 -5.02 -7.57
N SER A 13 6.45 -5.24 -6.83
CA SER A 13 6.39 -5.70 -5.44
C SER A 13 5.73 -4.65 -4.53
N PRO A 14 5.13 -5.04 -3.40
CA PRO A 14 4.46 -4.11 -2.49
C PRO A 14 5.35 -2.96 -2.03
N GLU A 15 6.61 -3.25 -1.69
CA GLU A 15 7.58 -2.26 -1.20
C GLU A 15 7.87 -1.20 -2.26
N ARG A 16 8.07 -1.63 -3.51
CA ARG A 16 8.27 -0.72 -4.64
C ARG A 16 7.04 0.17 -4.87
N ARG A 17 5.82 -0.36 -4.67
CA ARG A 17 4.59 0.44 -4.79
C ARG A 17 4.53 1.49 -3.71
N GLN A 18 4.83 1.11 -2.47
CA GLN A 18 4.79 2.02 -1.33
C GLN A 18 5.75 3.20 -1.52
N VAL A 19 6.97 2.93 -2.00
CA VAL A 19 7.96 3.97 -2.27
C VAL A 19 7.51 4.91 -3.39
N VAL A 20 6.95 4.38 -4.48
CA VAL A 20 6.34 5.21 -5.53
C VAL A 20 5.20 6.08 -4.95
N GLN A 21 4.32 5.49 -4.14
CA GLN A 21 3.22 6.20 -3.48
C GLN A 21 3.69 7.31 -2.56
N ALA A 22 4.80 7.11 -1.84
CA ALA A 22 5.39 8.11 -0.96
C ALA A 22 5.99 9.29 -1.75
N LEU A 23 6.49 9.07 -2.96
CA LEU A 23 7.11 10.08 -3.82
C LEU A 23 6.07 10.99 -4.52
N LEU A 24 4.92 10.43 -4.90
CA LEU A 24 3.93 11.14 -5.72
C LEU A 24 3.37 12.46 -5.15
N PRO A 25 3.08 12.59 -3.84
CA PRO A 25 2.56 13.85 -3.30
C PRO A 25 3.47 15.05 -3.56
N GLU A 26 4.79 14.86 -3.54
CA GLU A 26 5.76 15.91 -3.88
C GLU A 26 5.69 16.24 -5.38
N VAL A 27 5.67 15.22 -6.24
CA VAL A 27 5.56 15.37 -7.70
C VAL A 27 4.31 16.18 -8.07
N LEU A 28 3.15 15.83 -7.50
CA LEU A 28 1.89 16.52 -7.79
C LEU A 28 1.90 17.99 -7.33
N ARG A 29 2.53 18.28 -6.19
CA ARG A 29 2.66 19.64 -5.66
C ARG A 29 3.52 20.52 -6.57
N ASP A 30 4.64 20.00 -7.05
CA ASP A 30 5.54 20.74 -7.93
C ASP A 30 4.95 20.88 -9.34
N LEU A 31 4.28 19.84 -9.86
CA LEU A 31 3.51 19.95 -11.11
C LEU A 31 2.41 21.01 -11.01
N HIS A 32 1.75 21.15 -9.86
CA HIS A 32 0.74 22.19 -9.66
C HIS A 32 1.33 23.59 -9.76
N ARG A 33 2.52 23.82 -9.20
CA ARG A 33 3.24 25.10 -9.30
C ARG A 33 3.73 25.36 -10.73
N ALA A 34 4.20 24.32 -11.41
CA ALA A 34 4.76 24.42 -12.77
C ALA A 34 3.69 24.52 -13.87
N ARG A 35 2.45 24.09 -13.61
CA ARG A 35 1.38 23.99 -14.59
C ARG A 35 1.08 25.32 -15.31
N GLY A 36 1.12 26.44 -14.58
CA GLY A 36 0.72 27.75 -15.12
C GLY A 36 -0.69 27.71 -15.74
N GLY A 37 -0.81 28.16 -17.00
CA GLY A 37 -2.06 28.20 -17.75
C GLY A 37 -2.48 26.88 -18.43
N MET A 38 -1.62 25.86 -18.45
CA MET A 38 -1.89 24.59 -19.14
C MET A 38 -3.02 23.85 -18.43
N ARG A 39 -4.06 23.41 -19.15
CA ARG A 39 -5.20 22.70 -18.55
C ARG A 39 -5.23 21.24 -18.99
N ARG A 40 -5.03 20.99 -20.27
CA ARG A 40 -5.17 19.66 -20.86
C ARG A 40 -3.83 18.97 -21.01
N LEU A 41 -3.70 17.78 -20.43
CA LEU A 41 -2.41 17.08 -20.29
C LEU A 41 -2.45 15.71 -20.96
N VAL A 42 -1.43 15.38 -21.75
CA VAL A 42 -1.17 13.99 -22.16
C VAL A 42 -0.07 13.42 -21.27
N VAL A 43 -0.37 12.33 -20.57
CA VAL A 43 0.65 11.55 -19.83
C VAL A 43 1.23 10.50 -20.78
N ALA A 44 2.49 10.69 -21.16
CA ALA A 44 3.23 9.75 -21.99
C ALA A 44 3.85 8.61 -21.14
N PRO A 45 4.14 7.43 -21.73
CA PRO A 45 4.84 6.36 -21.04
C PRO A 45 6.21 6.81 -20.52
N PHE A 46 6.51 6.52 -19.25
CA PHE A 46 7.81 6.79 -18.68
C PHE A 46 8.86 5.82 -19.24
N ILE A 47 10.06 6.33 -19.54
CA ILE A 47 11.22 5.52 -19.91
C ILE A 47 11.53 4.58 -18.73
N ASN A 48 11.87 3.32 -19.02
CA ASN A 48 12.16 2.26 -18.05
C ASN A 48 11.02 1.86 -17.09
N ASP A 49 9.79 2.36 -17.29
CA ASP A 49 8.61 1.88 -16.56
C ASP A 49 8.07 0.58 -17.17
N THR A 50 8.82 -0.51 -16.99
CA THR A 50 8.56 -1.84 -17.59
C THR A 50 7.16 -2.39 -17.26
N THR A 51 6.63 -2.02 -16.09
CA THR A 51 5.31 -2.46 -15.63
C THR A 51 4.18 -1.54 -16.07
N GLY A 52 4.49 -0.29 -16.44
CA GLY A 52 3.53 0.79 -16.63
C GLY A 52 2.92 1.32 -15.33
N TYR A 53 3.35 0.85 -14.16
CA TYR A 53 2.73 1.19 -12.89
C TYR A 53 2.92 2.67 -12.55
N VAL A 54 4.14 3.21 -12.72
CA VAL A 54 4.43 4.60 -12.34
C VAL A 54 3.65 5.56 -13.23
N THR A 55 3.65 5.32 -14.54
CA THR A 55 2.93 6.11 -15.54
C THR A 55 1.43 6.16 -15.22
N GLU A 56 0.83 5.01 -14.93
CA GLU A 56 -0.62 4.90 -14.76
C GLU A 56 -1.06 5.36 -13.38
N PHE A 57 -0.28 5.08 -12.35
CA PHE A 57 -0.55 5.61 -11.03
C PHE A 57 -0.49 7.14 -11.02
N LEU A 58 0.50 7.75 -11.70
CA LEU A 58 0.56 9.20 -11.84
C LEU A 58 -0.61 9.77 -12.63
N ARG A 59 -1.01 9.11 -13.73
CA ARG A 59 -2.19 9.47 -14.52
C ARG A 59 -3.47 9.48 -13.67
N GLU A 60 -3.74 8.39 -12.97
CA GLU A 60 -4.92 8.26 -12.10
C GLU A 60 -4.94 9.32 -11.01
N ARG A 61 -3.79 9.63 -10.40
CA ARG A 61 -3.69 10.69 -9.39
C ARG A 61 -3.90 12.09 -9.96
N LEU A 62 -3.41 12.37 -11.17
CA LEU A 62 -3.64 13.65 -11.84
C LEU A 62 -5.13 13.84 -12.20
N GLU A 63 -5.79 12.76 -12.65
CA GLU A 63 -7.24 12.74 -12.90
C GLU A 63 -8.03 12.97 -11.60
N GLN A 64 -7.73 12.22 -10.54
CA GLN A 64 -8.42 12.31 -9.24
C GLN A 64 -8.28 13.69 -8.59
N THR A 65 -7.11 14.33 -8.72
CA THR A 65 -6.87 15.66 -8.14
C THR A 65 -7.53 16.78 -8.92
N GLY A 66 -8.00 16.52 -10.16
CA GLY A 66 -8.48 17.56 -11.06
C GLY A 66 -7.41 18.58 -11.42
N LEU A 67 -6.12 18.24 -11.21
CA LEU A 67 -5.02 19.17 -11.45
C LEU A 67 -4.85 19.44 -12.95
N PHE A 68 -5.13 18.46 -13.79
CA PHE A 68 -5.17 18.60 -15.24
C PHE A 68 -6.42 17.89 -15.78
N ASP A 69 -6.93 18.36 -16.91
CA ASP A 69 -7.82 17.56 -17.76
C ASP A 69 -6.94 16.56 -18.52
N VAL A 70 -6.79 15.37 -17.94
CA VAL A 70 -5.92 14.34 -18.50
C VAL A 70 -6.59 13.76 -19.74
N ALA A 71 -5.92 13.92 -20.88
CA ALA A 71 -6.39 13.38 -22.14
C ALA A 71 -6.45 11.85 -22.05
N ASP A 72 -7.58 11.31 -22.51
CA ASP A 72 -7.97 9.91 -22.44
C ASP A 72 -6.90 8.95 -23.03
N ARG A 73 -6.96 7.63 -22.87
CA ARG A 73 -6.00 6.75 -23.60
C ARG A 73 -6.34 6.70 -25.10
N SER A 74 -5.34 6.61 -25.98
CA SER A 74 -5.61 6.30 -27.39
C SER A 74 -6.25 4.90 -27.50
N LEU A 75 -7.00 4.62 -28.57
CA LEU A 75 -7.60 3.29 -28.75
C LEU A 75 -6.54 2.17 -28.72
N ALA A 76 -5.38 2.40 -29.35
CA ALA A 76 -4.26 1.46 -29.32
C ALA A 76 -3.72 1.24 -27.90
N GLU A 77 -3.63 2.28 -27.08
CA GLU A 77 -3.23 2.17 -25.67
C GLU A 77 -4.28 1.44 -24.84
N LYS A 78 -5.57 1.74 -25.04
CA LYS A 78 -6.68 1.04 -24.37
C LYS A 78 -6.67 -0.46 -24.69
N VAL A 79 -6.43 -0.82 -25.95
CA VAL A 79 -6.32 -2.22 -26.38
C VAL A 79 -5.10 -2.89 -25.74
N ARG A 80 -3.91 -2.28 -25.82
CA ARG A 80 -2.69 -2.82 -25.17
C ARG A 80 -2.86 -3.02 -23.67
N TRP A 81 -3.47 -2.04 -23.00
CA TRP A 81 -3.79 -2.12 -21.58
C TRP A 81 -4.72 -3.28 -21.25
N LYS A 82 -5.82 -3.42 -22.02
CA LYS A 82 -6.79 -4.51 -21.85
C LYS A 82 -6.19 -5.89 -22.10
N LEU A 83 -5.20 -5.98 -22.99
CA LEU A 83 -4.44 -7.19 -23.28
C LEU A 83 -3.26 -7.43 -22.33
N ASN A 84 -3.05 -6.57 -21.33
CA ASN A 84 -1.92 -6.63 -20.40
C ASN A 84 -0.56 -6.68 -21.13
N LEU A 85 -0.43 -5.97 -22.24
CA LEU A 85 0.83 -5.85 -22.99
C LEU A 85 1.66 -4.72 -22.39
N SER A 86 2.97 -4.88 -22.30
CA SER A 86 3.85 -3.80 -21.82
C SER A 86 3.61 -2.48 -22.58
N PRO A 87 3.76 -1.32 -21.94
CA PRO A 87 3.75 -0.05 -22.64
C PRO A 87 4.74 -0.13 -23.80
N GLY A 88 4.43 0.54 -24.93
CA GLY A 88 5.41 0.68 -25.99
C GLY A 88 6.66 1.39 -25.48
N PRO A 89 7.81 1.28 -26.18
CA PRO A 89 8.98 2.08 -25.85
C PRO A 89 8.58 3.56 -25.81
N ALA A 90 9.13 4.29 -24.84
CA ALA A 90 8.91 5.73 -24.75
C ALA A 90 9.43 6.41 -26.02
N GLU A 91 8.58 7.22 -26.64
CA GLU A 91 8.92 8.00 -27.84
C GLU A 91 9.83 9.18 -27.45
N PRO A 92 10.67 9.72 -28.35
CA PRO A 92 11.39 10.97 -28.12
C PRO A 92 10.42 12.13 -27.83
N LEU A 93 10.88 13.15 -27.07
CA LEU A 93 10.04 14.29 -26.64
C LEU A 93 9.31 14.97 -27.81
N ASP A 94 9.99 15.18 -28.95
CA ASP A 94 9.39 15.80 -30.14
C ASP A 94 8.20 15.02 -30.69
N GLN A 95 8.29 13.68 -30.69
CA GLN A 95 7.20 12.81 -31.12
C GLN A 95 6.04 12.84 -30.13
N GLN A 96 6.34 12.88 -28.83
CA GLN A 96 5.33 13.01 -27.79
C GLN A 96 4.59 14.36 -27.87
N LEU A 97 5.31 15.46 -28.11
CA LEU A 97 4.74 16.80 -28.34
C LEU A 97 3.84 16.82 -29.58
N ALA A 98 4.32 16.26 -30.71
CA ALA A 98 3.52 16.14 -31.93
C ALA A 98 2.26 15.28 -31.72
N ARG A 99 2.37 14.23 -30.91
CA ARG A 99 1.24 13.39 -30.51
C ARG A 99 0.25 14.16 -29.62
N ALA A 100 0.72 14.93 -28.65
CA ALA A 100 -0.16 15.73 -27.80
C ALA A 100 -0.86 16.85 -28.56
N ARG A 101 -0.18 17.48 -29.51
CA ARG A 101 -0.76 18.46 -30.45
C ARG A 101 -1.94 17.86 -31.23
N ARG A 102 -1.77 16.67 -31.79
CA ARG A 102 -2.86 15.94 -32.50
C ARG A 102 -4.05 15.61 -31.61
N ARG A 103 -3.84 15.59 -30.29
CA ARG A 103 -4.88 15.32 -29.29
C ARG A 103 -5.49 16.59 -28.69
N GLY A 104 -5.04 17.75 -29.13
CA GLY A 104 -5.46 19.05 -28.62
C GLY A 104 -5.17 19.21 -27.13
N ALA A 105 -4.00 18.74 -26.67
CA ALA A 105 -3.52 18.97 -25.31
C ALA A 105 -2.56 20.16 -25.26
N ASP A 106 -2.52 20.83 -24.11
CA ASP A 106 -1.66 22.00 -23.87
C ASP A 106 -0.25 21.59 -23.45
N ALA A 107 -0.13 20.40 -22.84
CA ALA A 107 1.10 19.91 -22.25
C ALA A 107 1.28 18.40 -22.40
N VAL A 108 2.54 17.96 -22.32
CA VAL A 108 2.94 16.56 -22.17
C VAL A 108 3.66 16.38 -20.85
N LEU A 109 3.24 15.37 -20.08
CA LEU A 109 3.99 14.87 -18.94
C LEU A 109 4.70 13.58 -19.36
N CYS A 110 6.02 13.60 -19.28
CA CYS A 110 6.86 12.45 -19.55
C CYS A 110 7.95 12.35 -18.49
N GLY A 111 8.77 11.30 -18.57
CA GLY A 111 9.83 11.12 -17.61
C GLY A 111 10.53 9.79 -17.76
N GLU A 112 11.37 9.49 -16.77
CA GLU A 112 12.20 8.30 -16.73
C GLU A 112 12.24 7.75 -15.30
N VAL A 113 11.98 6.45 -15.17
CA VAL A 113 12.25 5.70 -13.95
C VAL A 113 13.75 5.37 -13.94
N ILE A 114 14.54 6.19 -13.25
CA ILE A 114 16.00 6.04 -13.18
C ILE A 114 16.35 4.81 -12.33
N ALA A 115 15.68 4.66 -11.18
CA ALA A 115 15.86 3.50 -10.31
C ALA A 115 14.54 3.15 -9.63
N LEU A 116 14.22 1.86 -9.57
CA LEU A 116 13.08 1.33 -8.81
C LEU A 116 13.44 -0.06 -8.29
N GLU A 117 14.19 -0.05 -7.20
CA GLU A 117 14.87 -1.22 -6.66
C GLU A 117 14.45 -1.47 -5.21
N SER A 118 14.52 -2.74 -4.81
CA SER A 118 14.38 -3.17 -3.42
C SER A 118 15.57 -4.06 -3.10
N LEU A 119 16.45 -3.61 -2.21
CA LEU A 119 17.71 -4.23 -1.84
C LEU A 119 17.84 -4.17 -0.31
N ASP A 120 18.10 -5.31 0.33
CA ASP A 120 18.44 -5.40 1.75
C ASP A 120 17.45 -4.68 2.71
N GLY A 121 16.15 -4.81 2.43
CA GLY A 121 15.11 -4.17 3.25
C GLY A 121 15.00 -2.65 3.05
N GLN A 122 15.71 -2.10 2.08
CA GLN A 122 15.54 -0.72 1.59
C GLN A 122 14.89 -0.74 0.23
N SER A 123 13.97 0.19 0.00
CA SER A 123 13.40 0.43 -1.32
C SER A 123 13.73 1.85 -1.76
N LEU A 124 14.25 1.97 -2.98
CA LEU A 124 14.68 3.22 -3.62
C LEU A 124 13.83 3.44 -4.86
N CYS A 125 13.24 4.63 -4.94
CA CYS A 125 12.65 5.13 -6.18
C CYS A 125 13.31 6.45 -6.56
N ARG A 126 13.84 6.50 -7.78
CA ARG A 126 14.38 7.71 -8.40
C ARG A 126 13.66 7.95 -9.72
N LEU A 127 12.97 9.07 -9.82
CA LEU A 127 12.07 9.42 -10.92
C LEU A 127 12.45 10.78 -11.49
N ARG A 128 12.78 10.85 -12.78
CA ARG A 128 12.85 12.13 -13.51
C ARG A 128 11.48 12.40 -14.10
N VAL A 129 10.94 13.59 -13.84
CA VAL A 129 9.65 14.04 -14.38
C VAL A 129 9.88 15.31 -15.18
N THR A 130 9.33 15.35 -16.39
CA THR A 130 9.43 16.46 -17.33
C THR A 130 8.03 16.85 -17.79
N LEU A 131 7.69 18.14 -17.63
CA LEU A 131 6.48 18.74 -18.16
C LEU A 131 6.88 19.70 -19.28
N ALA A 132 6.43 19.41 -20.50
CA ALA A 132 6.70 20.22 -21.68
C ALA A 132 5.40 20.84 -22.22
N GLY A 133 5.47 22.10 -22.62
CA GLY A 133 4.35 22.82 -23.23
C GLY A 133 4.27 22.55 -24.73
N VAL A 134 3.06 22.30 -25.25
CA VAL A 134 2.85 22.02 -26.69
C VAL A 134 2.91 23.29 -27.54
N ALA A 135 2.53 24.44 -26.98
CA ALA A 135 2.52 25.73 -27.67
C ALA A 135 3.93 26.33 -27.81
N ASP A 136 4.73 26.25 -26.75
CA ASP A 136 6.08 26.84 -26.73
C ASP A 136 7.18 25.85 -27.16
N GLU A 137 6.80 24.58 -27.40
CA GLU A 137 7.71 23.45 -27.69
C GLU A 137 8.87 23.30 -26.70
N GLY A 138 8.72 23.84 -25.49
CA GLY A 138 9.76 23.92 -24.49
C GLY A 138 9.47 23.10 -23.23
N VAL A 139 10.53 22.63 -22.59
CA VAL A 139 10.47 22.07 -21.24
C VAL A 139 10.15 23.19 -20.26
N ARG A 140 8.97 23.12 -19.64
CA ARG A 140 8.53 24.09 -18.62
C ARG A 140 9.01 23.70 -17.23
N PHE A 141 9.15 22.40 -17.00
CA PHE A 141 9.58 21.87 -15.72
C PHE A 141 10.29 20.54 -15.91
N GLU A 142 11.42 20.39 -15.24
CA GLU A 142 12.14 19.13 -15.13
C GLU A 142 12.70 19.01 -13.72
N LYS A 143 12.42 17.89 -13.04
CA LYS A 143 12.95 17.62 -11.72
C LYS A 143 13.18 16.12 -11.54
N ILE A 144 14.25 15.80 -10.83
CA ILE A 144 14.54 14.45 -10.37
C ILE A 144 14.08 14.35 -8.91
N TYR A 145 13.23 13.37 -8.64
CA TYR A 145 12.75 13.02 -7.32
C TYR A 145 13.45 11.74 -6.88
N GLU A 146 13.82 11.68 -5.61
CA GLU A 146 14.42 10.50 -5.00
C GLU A 146 13.76 10.29 -3.64
N THR A 147 13.32 9.06 -3.38
CA THR A 147 12.89 8.68 -2.03
C THR A 147 13.45 7.31 -1.68
N LYS A 148 13.88 7.19 -0.43
CA LYS A 148 14.42 5.97 0.17
C LYS A 148 13.53 5.61 1.34
N GLN A 149 13.00 4.40 1.33
CA GLN A 149 12.25 3.88 2.45
C GLN A 149 13.02 2.70 3.04
N THR A 150 13.46 2.87 4.28
CA THR A 150 14.03 1.77 5.07
C THR A 150 12.87 1.05 5.72
N ALA A 151 12.80 -0.28 5.61
CA ALA A 151 11.77 -1.09 6.26
C ALA A 151 12.01 -1.16 7.78
N ILE A 152 11.89 -0.02 8.49
CA ILE A 152 12.14 0.05 9.93
C ILE A 152 11.01 -0.67 10.71
N PHE A 153 9.84 -0.91 10.09
CA PHE A 153 8.68 -1.59 10.69
C PHE A 153 7.91 -2.49 9.69
N GLY A 154 8.64 -3.28 8.89
CA GLY A 154 8.05 -4.13 7.84
C GLY A 154 7.10 -5.25 8.32
N GLY A 155 7.05 -5.55 9.63
CA GLY A 155 6.21 -6.63 10.15
C GLY A 155 4.70 -6.34 10.15
N ALA A 156 4.26 -5.14 10.50
CA ALA A 156 2.82 -4.87 10.68
C ALA A 156 2.14 -4.33 9.41
N ALA A 157 2.83 -3.48 8.63
CA ALA A 157 2.28 -2.88 7.42
C ALA A 157 2.30 -3.84 6.22
N GLY A 158 3.30 -4.72 6.11
CA GLY A 158 3.40 -5.74 5.06
C GLY A 158 2.36 -6.86 5.23
N LEU A 159 2.09 -7.29 6.47
CA LEU A 159 1.05 -8.28 6.74
C LEU A 159 -0.34 -7.78 6.31
N GLY A 160 -0.62 -6.48 6.43
CA GLY A 160 -1.90 -5.89 6.03
C GLY A 160 -2.23 -6.02 4.53
N GLU A 161 -1.23 -6.08 3.65
CA GLU A 161 -1.42 -6.22 2.19
C GLU A 161 -1.34 -7.66 1.67
N GLU A 162 -0.74 -8.60 2.41
CA GLU A 162 -0.73 -10.04 2.04
C GLU A 162 -1.92 -10.83 2.63
N LEU A 163 -2.44 -10.41 3.79
CA LEU A 163 -3.64 -10.99 4.38
C LEU A 163 -4.94 -10.88 3.53
N PRO A 164 -5.17 -9.88 2.65
CA PRO A 164 -6.36 -9.78 1.78
C PRO A 164 -6.66 -11.04 0.96
N GLY A 165 -5.65 -11.86 0.66
CA GLY A 165 -5.80 -13.12 -0.07
C GLY A 165 -6.25 -14.31 0.78
N LEU A 166 -6.11 -14.25 2.12
CA LEU A 166 -6.54 -15.34 3.00
C LEU A 166 -8.05 -15.31 3.20
N ASN A 167 -8.67 -16.50 3.13
CA ASN A 167 -10.08 -16.69 3.40
C ASN A 167 -10.38 -16.24 4.85
N PRO A 168 -11.47 -15.51 5.14
CA PRO A 168 -11.85 -15.08 6.49
C PRO A 168 -11.81 -16.21 7.54
N THR A 169 -12.14 -17.45 7.15
CA THR A 169 -12.05 -18.63 8.03
C THR A 169 -10.61 -18.96 8.44
N GLN A 170 -9.65 -18.88 7.52
CA GLN A 170 -8.23 -19.11 7.82
C GLN A 170 -7.69 -18.03 8.76
N ARG A 171 -8.11 -16.78 8.57
CA ARG A 171 -7.73 -15.70 9.48
C ARG A 171 -8.28 -15.94 10.88
N LEU A 172 -9.58 -16.26 11.00
CA LEU A 172 -10.23 -16.61 12.27
C LEU A 172 -9.51 -17.75 12.99
N LEU A 173 -9.14 -18.79 12.24
CA LEU A 173 -8.42 -19.95 12.79
C LEU A 173 -7.00 -19.57 13.25
N GLY A 174 -6.29 -18.74 12.49
CA GLY A 174 -4.97 -18.22 12.88
C GLY A 174 -5.01 -17.37 14.15
N TRP A 175 -6.03 -16.51 14.30
CA TRP A 175 -6.24 -15.75 15.53
C TRP A 175 -6.63 -16.63 16.71
N ALA A 176 -7.55 -17.58 16.51
CA ALA A 176 -7.94 -18.50 17.57
C ALA A 176 -6.73 -19.29 18.07
N LEU A 177 -5.88 -19.77 17.15
CA LEU A 177 -4.64 -20.45 17.49
C LEU A 177 -3.68 -19.53 18.26
N ALA A 178 -3.50 -18.28 17.82
CA ALA A 178 -2.63 -17.32 18.49
C ALA A 178 -3.11 -17.02 19.92
N VAL A 179 -4.40 -16.71 20.11
CA VAL A 179 -5.01 -16.43 21.43
C VAL A 179 -4.91 -17.65 22.34
N LEU A 180 -5.14 -18.86 21.83
CA LEU A 180 -5.04 -20.09 22.63
C LEU A 180 -3.59 -20.41 23.03
N LEU A 181 -2.62 -20.16 22.16
CA LEU A 181 -1.21 -20.45 22.44
C LEU A 181 -0.58 -19.42 23.38
N LEU A 182 -1.08 -18.18 23.40
CA LEU A 182 -0.41 -17.08 24.07
C LEU A 182 -0.30 -17.26 25.60
N PRO A 183 -1.35 -17.68 26.34
CA PRO A 183 -1.23 -18.01 27.77
C PRO A 183 -0.36 -19.24 28.04
N ILE A 184 -0.34 -20.22 27.13
CA ILE A 184 0.49 -21.43 27.26
C ILE A 184 1.97 -21.05 27.19
N LEU A 185 2.35 -20.23 26.19
CA LEU A 185 3.73 -19.77 26.01
C LEU A 185 4.18 -18.83 27.13
N THR A 186 3.24 -18.14 27.78
CA THR A 186 3.52 -17.17 28.85
C THR A 186 3.19 -17.67 30.25
N VAL A 187 2.97 -18.97 30.42
CA VAL A 187 2.55 -19.55 31.72
C VAL A 187 3.53 -19.22 32.84
N THR A 188 4.84 -19.24 32.58
CA THR A 188 5.88 -18.91 33.57
C THR A 188 5.75 -17.47 34.09
N PHE A 189 5.49 -16.52 33.19
CA PHE A 189 5.24 -15.13 33.52
C PHE A 189 3.95 -14.98 34.34
N ILE A 190 2.85 -15.62 33.91
CA ILE A 190 1.58 -15.62 34.64
C ILE A 190 1.81 -16.11 36.08
N ARG A 191 2.55 -17.21 36.25
CA ARG A 191 2.87 -17.74 37.58
C ARG A 191 3.63 -16.72 38.45
N GLN A 192 4.65 -16.06 37.90
CA GLN A 192 5.43 -15.06 38.62
C GLN A 192 4.59 -13.84 39.05
N VAL A 193 3.66 -13.41 38.19
CA VAL A 193 2.76 -12.29 38.50
C VAL A 193 1.78 -12.69 39.60
N LEU A 194 1.15 -13.87 39.50
CA LEU A 194 0.18 -14.36 40.47
C LEU A 194 0.80 -14.56 41.87
N MET A 195 2.06 -14.98 41.96
CA MET A 195 2.79 -15.14 43.23
C MET A 195 2.96 -13.83 44.02
N ARG A 196 2.73 -12.67 43.42
CA ARG A 196 2.80 -11.39 44.13
C ARG A 196 1.57 -11.12 45.00
N GLU A 197 0.53 -11.98 44.95
CA GLU A 197 -0.73 -11.87 45.70
C GLU A 197 -1.42 -10.49 45.60
N SER A 198 -1.06 -9.71 44.59
CA SER A 198 -1.54 -8.35 44.41
C SER A 198 -2.66 -8.34 43.39
N ASN A 199 -3.86 -7.92 43.83
CA ASN A 199 -5.01 -7.72 42.94
C ASN A 199 -4.68 -6.77 41.78
N TRP A 200 -3.81 -5.78 42.02
CA TRP A 200 -3.35 -4.86 40.99
C TRP A 200 -2.48 -5.55 39.93
N ALA A 201 -1.54 -6.40 40.35
CA ALA A 201 -0.68 -7.13 39.41
C ALA A 201 -1.52 -8.07 38.51
N ASN A 202 -2.52 -8.74 39.09
CA ASN A 202 -3.44 -9.61 38.36
C ASN A 202 -4.28 -8.82 37.35
N PHE A 203 -4.80 -7.65 37.74
CA PHE A 203 -5.52 -6.75 36.85
C PHE A 203 -4.65 -6.27 35.69
N CYS A 204 -3.41 -5.83 35.96
CA CYS A 204 -2.49 -5.38 34.93
C CYS A 204 -2.15 -6.48 33.92
N ALA A 205 -1.91 -7.71 34.38
CA ALA A 205 -1.68 -8.84 33.49
C ALA A 205 -2.90 -9.07 32.58
N LEU A 206 -4.11 -9.13 33.15
CA LEU A 206 -5.33 -9.32 32.37
C LEU A 206 -5.54 -8.22 31.33
N ALA A 207 -5.27 -6.96 31.70
CA ALA A 207 -5.36 -5.81 30.80
C ALA A 207 -4.37 -5.91 29.63
N ILE A 208 -3.12 -6.30 29.89
CA ILE A 208 -2.10 -6.50 28.85
C ILE A 208 -2.53 -7.61 27.89
N TYR A 209 -2.92 -8.78 28.40
CA TYR A 209 -3.35 -9.91 27.57
C TYR A 209 -4.54 -9.55 26.69
N THR A 210 -5.58 -8.94 27.29
CA THR A 210 -6.77 -8.49 26.56
C THR A 210 -6.44 -7.45 25.50
N THR A 211 -5.48 -6.55 25.77
CA THR A 211 -5.03 -5.55 24.79
C THR A 211 -4.32 -6.23 23.61
N VAL A 212 -3.43 -7.19 23.89
CA VAL A 212 -2.73 -7.95 22.83
C VAL A 212 -3.72 -8.74 21.98
N ASP A 213 -4.69 -9.43 22.59
CA ASP A 213 -5.72 -10.18 21.88
C ASP A 213 -6.62 -9.26 21.04
N GLY A 214 -6.92 -8.06 21.55
CA GLY A 214 -7.64 -7.02 20.84
C GLY A 214 -6.87 -6.49 19.64
N LEU A 215 -5.56 -6.28 19.77
CA LEU A 215 -4.71 -5.91 18.63
C LEU A 215 -4.67 -7.02 17.56
N LEU A 216 -4.57 -8.28 17.98
CA LEU A 216 -4.64 -9.44 17.07
C LEU A 216 -6.01 -9.53 16.37
N ALA A 217 -7.10 -9.29 17.08
CA ALA A 217 -8.45 -9.26 16.50
C ALA A 217 -8.61 -8.09 15.52
N ALA A 218 -8.04 -6.92 15.82
CA ALA A 218 -8.06 -5.75 14.94
C ALA A 218 -7.30 -6.02 13.63
N LEU A 219 -6.15 -6.70 13.70
CA LEU A 219 -5.41 -7.15 12.51
C LEU A 219 -6.24 -8.10 11.64
N LEU A 220 -7.09 -8.92 12.26
CA LEU A 220 -7.92 -9.90 11.56
C LEU A 220 -9.09 -9.28 10.80
N VAL A 221 -9.79 -8.36 11.47
CA VAL A 221 -10.89 -7.57 10.90
C VAL A 221 -10.33 -6.61 9.84
N GLY A 222 -9.07 -6.21 9.97
CA GLY A 222 -8.39 -5.30 9.05
C GLY A 222 -8.87 -3.85 9.20
N ALA A 223 -8.54 -3.00 8.23
CA ALA A 223 -8.94 -1.59 8.23
C ALA A 223 -10.45 -1.36 8.03
N SER A 224 -11.27 -2.42 7.92
CA SER A 224 -12.71 -2.31 7.64
C SER A 224 -13.56 -2.17 8.91
N PHE A 225 -13.18 -1.27 9.82
CA PHE A 225 -14.07 -0.83 10.91
C PHE A 225 -15.28 -0.02 10.42
N ALA A 226 -15.40 0.17 9.11
CA ALA A 226 -16.48 0.94 8.49
C ALA A 226 -17.86 0.27 8.58
N SER A 227 -17.96 -1.02 8.92
CA SER A 227 -19.25 -1.70 9.07
C SER A 227 -19.58 -2.02 10.53
N LEU A 228 -20.86 -1.84 10.89
CA LEU A 228 -21.39 -2.20 12.21
C LEU A 228 -21.15 -3.69 12.53
N THR A 229 -21.27 -4.55 11.52
CA THR A 229 -21.03 -6.00 11.65
C THR A 229 -19.59 -6.32 12.02
N ALA A 230 -18.62 -5.63 11.43
CA ALA A 230 -17.20 -5.77 11.80
C ALA A 230 -16.96 -5.33 13.25
N GLY A 231 -17.60 -4.24 13.68
CA GLY A 231 -17.55 -3.78 15.08
C GLY A 231 -18.12 -4.81 16.07
N LEU A 232 -19.28 -5.39 15.77
CA LEU A 232 -19.89 -6.43 16.63
C LEU A 232 -19.05 -7.70 16.69
N VAL A 233 -18.50 -8.15 15.55
CA VAL A 233 -17.58 -9.30 15.52
C VAL A 233 -16.33 -9.03 16.35
N PHE A 234 -15.73 -7.85 16.21
CA PHE A 234 -14.57 -7.43 17.00
C PHE A 234 -14.86 -7.46 18.51
N LEU A 235 -15.97 -6.86 18.95
CA LEU A 235 -16.36 -6.86 20.37
C LEU A 235 -16.64 -8.28 20.89
N GLY A 236 -17.27 -9.13 20.08
CA GLY A 236 -17.49 -10.54 20.40
C GLY A 236 -16.19 -11.31 20.60
N LEU A 237 -15.23 -11.15 19.68
CA LEU A 237 -13.91 -11.78 19.78
C LEU A 237 -13.12 -11.28 21.00
N LEU A 238 -13.16 -9.97 21.28
CA LEU A 238 -12.52 -9.38 22.44
C LEU A 238 -13.13 -9.90 23.76
N GLY A 239 -14.46 -10.01 23.83
CA GLY A 239 -15.16 -10.57 24.98
C GLY A 239 -14.81 -12.05 25.21
N LEU A 240 -14.74 -12.85 24.15
CA LEU A 240 -14.32 -14.25 24.22
C LEU A 240 -12.87 -14.39 24.71
N ALA A 241 -11.95 -13.57 24.20
CA ALA A 241 -10.55 -13.58 24.62
C ALA A 241 -10.41 -13.19 26.10
N LEU A 242 -11.12 -12.16 26.55
CA LEU A 242 -11.16 -11.76 27.97
C LEU A 242 -11.64 -12.91 28.87
N LEU A 243 -12.76 -13.55 28.51
CA LEU A 243 -13.32 -14.68 29.27
C LEU A 243 -12.33 -15.86 29.32
N TYR A 244 -11.66 -16.13 28.21
CA TYR A 244 -10.62 -17.16 28.14
C TYR A 244 -9.44 -16.84 29.08
N ASN A 245 -8.90 -15.62 29.02
CA ASN A 245 -7.79 -15.19 29.88
C ASN A 245 -8.14 -15.28 31.37
N VAL A 246 -9.35 -14.83 31.77
CA VAL A 246 -9.84 -14.99 33.15
C VAL A 246 -9.89 -16.46 33.56
N THR A 247 -10.40 -17.33 32.70
CA THR A 247 -10.50 -18.77 32.96
C THR A 247 -9.13 -19.40 33.17
N VAL A 248 -8.17 -19.11 32.29
CA VAL A 248 -6.79 -19.61 32.39
C VAL A 248 -6.13 -19.13 33.68
N MET A 249 -6.19 -17.83 34.00
CA MET A 249 -5.60 -17.29 35.23
C MET A 249 -6.22 -17.93 36.48
N THR A 250 -7.54 -18.17 36.48
CA THR A 250 -8.25 -18.83 37.59
C THR A 250 -7.81 -20.29 37.75
N GLN A 251 -7.63 -21.01 36.65
CA GLN A 251 -7.13 -22.39 36.69
C GLN A 251 -5.69 -22.44 37.22
N VAL A 252 -4.82 -21.54 36.78
CA VAL A 252 -3.44 -21.46 37.28
C VAL A 252 -3.42 -21.20 38.79
N LEU A 253 -4.24 -20.26 39.28
CA LEU A 253 -4.39 -20.01 40.72
C LEU A 253 -4.82 -21.26 41.50
N ARG A 254 -5.80 -22.00 41.00
CA ARG A 254 -6.27 -23.24 41.65
C ARG A 254 -5.20 -24.33 41.71
N THR A 255 -4.29 -24.39 40.75
CA THR A 255 -3.18 -25.36 40.76
C THR A 255 -2.05 -24.98 41.72
N MET A 256 -2.05 -23.75 42.25
CA MET A 256 -1.06 -23.28 43.22
C MET A 256 -1.50 -23.36 44.67
N ALA A 257 -2.82 -23.36 44.90
CA ALA A 257 -3.42 -23.53 46.23
C ALA A 257 -3.44 -25.01 46.63
#